data_AF-A0A2R4WYX8-F1
#
_entry.id   AF-A0A2R4WYX8-F1
#
_cell.length_a   1.000
_cell.length_b   1.000
_cell.length_c   1.000
_cell.angle_alpha   90.00
_cell.angle_beta   90.00
_cell.angle_gamma   90.00
#
_symmetry.space_group_name_H-M   'P 1'
#
loop_
_entity.id
_entity.type
_entity.pdbx_description
1 polymer ?
#
loop_
_entity_poly.entity_id
_entity_poly.type
_entity_poly.pdbx_seq_one_letter_code
_entity_poly.pdbx_strand_id
1 'polypeptide(L)'
;MASSARSGDEPDHQEIRLIEADDGWVAKDVATGVASQGESRQEALAMLDEAVALHRGEIGDPIEDEAAFMEEIGIDPDSVEPTDDLPDFLA
;
A
#
# COMPACT_ATOMS: atom_id res chain seq x y z
N MET A 1 1.38 -30.31 -12.45
CA MET A 1 1.34 -31.07 -11.18
C MET A 1 2.40 -30.49 -10.26
N ALA A 2 1.99 -29.79 -9.21
CA ALA A 2 2.70 -29.68 -7.94
C ALA A 2 1.69 -29.10 -6.94
N SER A 3 0.83 -29.97 -6.40
CA SER A 3 0.00 -29.64 -5.24
C SER A 3 0.82 -30.06 -4.02
N SER A 4 1.38 -29.10 -3.30
CA SER A 4 2.02 -29.38 -2.01
C SER A 4 0.93 -29.59 -0.96
N ALA A 5 1.00 -30.72 -0.27
CA ALA A 5 0.16 -31.03 0.87
C ALA A 5 0.55 -30.12 2.05
N ARG A 6 -0.42 -29.35 2.55
CA ARG A 6 -0.26 -28.42 3.68
C ARG A 6 -0.12 -29.22 4.97
N SER A 7 1.09 -29.34 5.48
CA SER A 7 1.37 -29.88 6.82
C SER A 7 1.50 -28.70 7.76
N GLY A 8 0.66 -28.66 8.81
CA GLY A 8 0.44 -27.52 9.69
C GLY A 8 1.58 -27.19 10.66
N ASP A 9 2.75 -26.83 10.14
CA ASP A 9 3.82 -26.06 10.81
C ASP A 9 4.69 -25.42 9.70
N GLU A 10 4.03 -24.71 8.78
CA GLU A 10 4.71 -23.93 7.74
C GLU A 10 4.91 -22.52 8.32
N PRO A 11 6.14 -21.95 8.31
CA PRO A 11 6.35 -20.58 8.75
C PRO A 11 5.42 -19.67 7.94
N ASP A 12 5.00 -18.53 8.51
CA ASP A 12 4.18 -17.55 7.80
C ASP A 12 4.88 -17.18 6.47
N HIS A 13 4.46 -17.81 5.39
CA HIS A 13 5.08 -17.65 4.09
C HIS A 13 4.60 -16.32 3.52
N GLN A 14 5.52 -15.41 3.26
CA GLN A 14 5.22 -14.18 2.54
C GLN A 14 5.28 -14.43 1.04
N GLU A 15 4.16 -14.24 0.35
CA GLU A 15 4.09 -14.29 -1.11
C GLU A 15 4.11 -12.88 -1.69
N ILE A 16 5.07 -12.60 -2.56
CA ILE A 16 5.19 -11.35 -3.30
C ILE A 16 5.02 -11.63 -4.79
N ARG A 17 4.08 -10.92 -5.42
CA ARG A 17 3.93 -10.88 -6.87
C ARG A 17 4.75 -9.71 -7.41
N LEU A 18 5.73 -10.03 -8.25
CA LEU A 18 6.59 -9.05 -8.90
C LEU A 18 6.35 -9.08 -10.41
N ILE A 19 6.09 -7.91 -11.00
CA ILE A 19 5.76 -7.74 -12.41
C ILE A 19 6.69 -6.67 -12.99
N GLU A 20 7.32 -6.98 -14.12
CA GLU A 20 7.97 -5.98 -14.98
C GLU A 20 6.88 -5.34 -15.86
N ALA A 21 6.72 -4.04 -15.75
CA ALA A 21 5.76 -3.22 -16.49
C ALA A 21 6.52 -2.29 -17.45
N ASP A 22 5.78 -1.60 -18.33
CA ASP A 22 6.38 -0.77 -19.39
C ASP A 22 7.31 0.34 -18.84
N ASP A 23 7.00 0.88 -17.66
CA ASP A 23 7.72 1.99 -17.03
C ASP A 23 8.49 1.60 -15.75
N GLY A 24 8.69 0.29 -15.48
CA GLY A 24 9.45 -0.16 -14.31
C GLY A 24 8.94 -1.47 -13.70
N TRP A 25 9.01 -1.56 -12.38
CA TRP A 25 8.64 -2.76 -11.62
C TRP A 25 7.52 -2.48 -10.64
N VAL A 26 6.58 -3.43 -10.53
CA VAL A 26 5.49 -3.42 -9.55
C VAL A 26 5.64 -4.64 -8.65
N ALA A 27 5.73 -4.42 -7.34
CA ALA A 27 5.77 -5.47 -6.33
C ALA A 27 4.48 -5.41 -5.48
N LYS A 28 3.86 -6.57 -5.23
CA LYS A 28 2.63 -6.67 -4.44
C LYS A 28 2.75 -7.78 -3.40
N ASP A 29 2.55 -7.43 -2.14
CA ASP A 29 2.36 -8.39 -1.06
C ASP A 29 0.96 -9.01 -1.18
N VAL A 30 0.88 -10.33 -1.34
CA VAL A 30 -0.39 -11.02 -1.64
C VAL A 30 -1.30 -11.07 -0.42
N ALA A 31 -0.74 -11.15 0.78
CA ALA A 31 -1.51 -11.29 2.01
C ALA A 31 -2.23 -9.98 2.39
N THR A 32 -1.53 -8.85 2.33
CA THR A 32 -2.08 -7.52 2.65
C THR A 32 -2.73 -6.84 1.46
N GLY A 33 -2.37 -7.25 0.24
CA GLY A 33 -2.80 -6.59 -0.99
C GLY A 33 -2.07 -5.28 -1.30
N VAL A 34 -1.15 -4.85 -0.41
CA VAL A 34 -0.32 -3.65 -0.59
C VAL A 34 0.58 -3.85 -1.80
N ALA A 35 0.66 -2.81 -2.62
CA ALA A 35 1.54 -2.78 -3.78
C ALA A 35 2.39 -1.52 -3.76
N SER A 36 3.58 -1.63 -4.32
CA SER A 36 4.49 -0.52 -4.56
C SER A 36 5.21 -0.67 -5.90
N GLN A 37 5.88 0.39 -6.33
CA GLN A 37 6.56 0.46 -7.62
C GLN A 37 7.95 1.08 -7.51
N GLY A 38 8.80 0.83 -8.51
CA GLY A 38 10.12 1.44 -8.63
C GLY A 38 10.68 1.30 -10.04
N GLU A 39 11.63 2.15 -10.40
CA GLU A 39 12.32 2.10 -11.71
C GLU A 39 13.13 0.80 -11.85
N SER A 40 13.56 0.24 -10.71
CA SER A 40 14.25 -1.05 -10.63
C SER A 40 13.49 -2.08 -9.81
N ARG A 41 13.80 -3.36 -10.06
CA ARG A 41 13.30 -4.49 -9.26
C ARG A 41 13.59 -4.30 -7.77
N GLN A 42 14.80 -3.86 -7.42
CA GLN A 42 15.23 -3.68 -6.04
C GLN A 42 14.46 -2.54 -5.37
N GLU A 43 14.27 -1.44 -6.08
CA GLU A 43 13.51 -0.29 -5.58
C GLU A 43 12.04 -0.66 -5.33
N ALA A 44 11.38 -1.34 -6.26
CA ALA A 44 9.99 -1.78 -6.08
C ALA A 44 9.82 -2.68 -4.85
N LEU A 45 10.80 -3.55 -4.57
CA LEU A 45 10.79 -4.40 -3.37
C LEU A 45 11.06 -3.61 -2.09
N ALA A 46 12.03 -2.70 -2.10
CA ALA A 46 12.32 -1.85 -0.93
C ALA A 46 11.14 -0.96 -0.56
N MET A 47 10.51 -0.35 -1.58
CA MET A 47 9.30 0.44 -1.41
C MET A 47 8.10 -0.40 -0.94
N LEU A 48 8.04 -1.69 -1.31
CA LEU A 48 7.00 -2.59 -0.81
C LEU A 48 7.19 -2.90 0.68
N ASP A 49 8.42 -3.17 1.12
CA ASP A 49 8.71 -3.45 2.53
C ASP A 49 8.30 -2.26 3.42
N GLU A 50 8.62 -1.03 3.00
CA GLU A 50 8.18 0.19 3.69
C GLU A 50 6.66 0.33 3.70
N ALA A 51 6.00 0.17 2.55
CA ALA A 51 4.56 0.30 2.44
C ALA A 51 3.80 -0.73 3.30
N VAL A 52 4.32 -1.97 3.39
CA VAL A 52 3.73 -3.02 4.24
C VAL A 52 3.91 -2.68 5.72
N ALA A 53 5.09 -2.19 6.12
CA ALA A 53 5.33 -1.77 7.50
C ALA A 53 4.43 -0.58 7.89
N LEU A 54 4.25 0.40 7.00
CA LEU A 54 3.31 1.51 7.18
C LEU A 54 1.87 1.02 7.31
N HIS A 55 1.43 0.10 6.45
CA HIS A 55 0.09 -0.48 6.50
C HIS A 55 -0.20 -1.21 7.82
N ARG A 56 0.81 -1.85 8.41
CA ARG A 56 0.71 -2.53 9.71
C ARG A 56 0.85 -1.59 10.91
N GLY A 57 1.18 -0.32 10.69
CA GLY A 57 1.49 0.64 11.75
C GLY A 57 2.79 0.30 12.50
N GLU A 58 3.72 -0.43 11.87
CA GLU A 58 5.02 -0.78 12.45
C GLU A 58 6.01 0.38 12.35
N ILE A 59 5.80 1.27 11.39
CA ILE A 59 6.58 2.50 11.16
C ILE A 59 5.64 3.67 10.85
N GLY A 60 6.19 4.89 10.89
CA GLY A 60 5.43 6.12 10.73
C GLY A 60 4.90 6.64 12.06
N ASP A 61 4.65 7.94 12.12
CA ASP A 61 4.04 8.59 13.28
C ASP A 61 2.53 8.70 13.05
N PRO A 62 1.68 8.27 14.00
CA PRO A 62 0.25 8.42 13.88
C PRO A 62 -0.14 9.90 13.94
N ILE A 63 -1.11 10.30 13.13
CA ILE A 63 -1.71 11.63 13.18
C ILE A 63 -2.76 11.62 14.30
N GLU A 64 -2.50 12.34 15.39
CA GLU A 64 -3.41 12.41 16.54
C GLU A 64 -4.62 13.32 16.29
N ASP A 65 -4.41 14.43 15.58
CA ASP A 65 -5.43 15.41 15.19
C ASP A 65 -5.31 15.67 13.69
N GLU A 66 -6.22 15.07 12.93
CA GLU A 66 -6.23 15.17 11.47
C GLU A 66 -6.49 16.61 10.99
N ALA A 67 -7.35 17.36 11.68
CA ALA A 67 -7.71 18.72 11.28
C ALA A 67 -6.51 19.67 11.47
N ALA A 68 -5.84 19.57 12.62
CA ALA A 68 -4.64 20.36 12.89
C ALA A 68 -3.49 20.02 11.91
N PHE A 69 -3.30 18.74 11.58
CA PHE A 69 -2.30 18.33 10.60
C PHE A 69 -2.60 18.82 9.18
N MET A 70 -3.87 18.76 8.75
CA MET A 70 -4.28 19.30 7.45
C MET A 70 -3.96 20.79 7.35
N GLU A 71 -4.31 21.58 8.37
CA GLU A 71 -3.98 23.01 8.40
C GLU A 71 -2.46 23.26 8.35
N GLU A 72 -1.67 22.45 9.06
CA GLU A 72 -0.20 22.53 9.06
C GLU A 72 0.40 22.35 7.66
N ILE A 73 -0.12 21.40 6.87
CA ILE A 73 0.33 21.16 5.49
C ILE A 73 -0.35 22.08 4.47
N GLY A 74 -1.15 23.05 4.92
CA GLY A 74 -1.80 24.06 4.07
C GLY A 74 -3.09 23.58 3.38
N ILE A 75 -3.72 22.53 3.91
CA ILE A 75 -5.02 22.03 3.48
C ILE A 75 -6.09 22.55 4.44
N ASP A 76 -7.07 23.27 3.90
CA ASP A 76 -8.23 23.73 4.67
C ASP A 76 -9.32 22.63 4.66
N PRO A 77 -9.61 21.99 5.80
CA PRO A 77 -10.59 20.89 5.87
C PRO A 77 -12.02 21.35 5.52
N ASP A 78 -12.33 22.64 5.69
CA ASP A 78 -13.65 23.22 5.41
C ASP A 78 -13.78 23.73 3.96
N SER A 79 -12.71 23.63 3.14
CA SER A 79 -12.71 24.12 1.76
C SER A 79 -13.48 23.24 0.77
N VAL A 80 -13.86 22.03 1.18
CA VAL A 80 -14.62 21.06 0.37
C VAL A 80 -15.85 20.61 1.12
N GLU A 81 -17.01 20.58 0.44
CA GLU A 81 -18.21 19.98 1.03
C GLU A 81 -18.15 18.45 0.91
N PRO A 82 -18.36 17.70 2.00
CA PRO A 82 -18.40 16.25 1.94
C PRO A 82 -19.57 15.78 1.08
N THR A 83 -19.30 14.87 0.15
CA THR A 83 -20.30 14.27 -0.73
C THR A 83 -20.04 12.77 -0.88
N ASP A 84 -21.13 11.99 -0.91
CA ASP A 84 -21.09 10.56 -1.19
C ASP A 84 -21.23 10.27 -2.70
N ASP A 85 -21.54 11.29 -3.51
CA ASP A 85 -21.71 11.15 -4.95
C ASP A 85 -20.34 11.00 -5.64
N LEU A 86 -20.18 9.90 -6.38
CA LEU A 86 -19.04 9.73 -7.27
C LEU A 86 -19.09 10.82 -8.37
N PRO A 87 -17.94 11.37 -8.78
CA PRO A 87 -17.91 12.30 -9.89
C PRO A 87 -18.38 11.62 -11.18
N ASP A 88 -18.97 12.37 -12.11
CA ASP A 88 -19.60 11.84 -13.34
C ASP A 88 -18.73 10.90 -14.18
N PHE A 89 -17.40 11.03 -14.09
CA PHE A 89 -16.47 10.17 -14.82
C PHE A 89 -16.18 8.81 -14.15
N LEU A 90 -16.64 8.62 -12.90
CA LEU A 90 -16.59 7.37 -12.13
C LEU A 90 -17.96 6.71 -11.96
N ALA A 91 -19.02 7.30 -12.56
CA ALA A 91 -20.40 6.79 -12.52
C ALA A 91 -20.67 5.66 -13.53
#